data_AF-A0A6I1E236-F1
#
_entry.id   AF-A0A6I1E236-F1
#
_cell.length_a   1.000
_cell.length_b   1.000
_cell.length_c   1.000
_cell.angle_alpha   90.00
_cell.angle_beta   90.00
_cell.angle_gamma   90.00
#
_symmetry.space_group_name_H-M   'P 1'
#
loop_
_entity.id
_entity.type
_entity.pdbx_description
1 polymer ?
#
loop_
_entity_poly.entity_id
_entity_poly.type
_entity_poly.pdbx_seq_one_letter_code
_entity_poly.pdbx_strand_id
1 'polypeptide(L)'
;MTVFKKILCTVTFLALSQSNVFADEMPRPSGEVLLTLSGEIANTNTDDGRLELDLAMLQAMPVTSFKTNTIWLDKVAEFTGVSLKAVLDYAGASGSLIHAIALNDYKVDIPADTANEDAPIVAYHLDGETMSARDKGPLWVVYPYDQNSKYRTEVIYSRSIWQLDRLTSVK
;
A
#
# COMPACT_ATOMS: atom_id res chain seq x y z
N MET A 1 -20.08 50.38 64.34
CA MET A 1 -19.12 49.33 64.73
C MET A 1 -19.33 48.12 63.82
N THR A 2 -18.28 47.83 63.06
CA THR A 2 -17.89 46.49 62.57
C THR A 2 -18.67 45.86 61.40
N VAL A 3 -18.01 46.02 60.25
CA VAL A 3 -18.08 45.34 58.96
C VAL A 3 -18.01 43.81 59.08
N PHE A 4 -18.75 43.06 58.25
CA PHE A 4 -18.27 41.77 57.74
C PHE A 4 -18.79 41.51 56.32
N LYS A 5 -17.88 41.68 55.36
CA LYS A 5 -18.03 41.40 53.93
C LYS A 5 -17.82 39.90 53.74
N LYS A 6 -18.81 39.15 53.24
CA LYS A 6 -18.61 37.75 52.80
C LYS A 6 -18.30 37.75 51.31
N ILE A 7 -17.05 37.44 50.98
CA ILE A 7 -16.58 37.07 49.65
C ILE A 7 -16.34 35.57 49.69
N LEU A 8 -16.96 34.78 48.81
CA LEU A 8 -16.44 33.46 48.39
C LEU A 8 -17.18 33.02 47.12
N CYS A 9 -16.56 33.25 45.96
CA CYS A 9 -15.90 32.24 45.11
C CYS A 9 -16.88 31.32 44.37
N THR A 10 -17.31 31.80 43.20
CA THR A 10 -17.86 30.97 42.12
C THR A 10 -16.76 30.01 41.64
N VAL A 11 -16.87 28.73 41.98
CA VAL A 11 -16.02 27.68 41.40
C VAL A 11 -16.64 27.32 40.05
N THR A 12 -16.12 27.92 38.97
CA THR A 12 -16.48 27.55 37.61
C THR A 12 -15.80 26.22 37.30
N PHE A 13 -16.58 25.13 37.31
CA PHE A 13 -16.12 23.81 36.89
C PHE A 13 -15.95 23.83 35.36
N LEU A 14 -14.72 24.04 34.90
CA LEU A 14 -14.37 23.98 33.48
C LEU A 14 -14.41 22.50 33.06
N ALA A 15 -15.53 22.06 32.51
CA ALA A 15 -15.66 20.72 31.93
C ALA A 15 -14.74 20.62 30.72
N LEU A 16 -13.57 19.99 30.90
CA LEU A 16 -12.71 19.56 29.80
C LEU A 16 -13.44 18.46 29.04
N SER A 17 -14.05 18.82 27.91
CA SER A 17 -14.55 17.88 26.93
C SER A 17 -13.39 17.02 26.45
N GLN A 18 -13.30 15.79 26.94
CA GLN A 18 -12.38 14.80 26.37
C GLN A 18 -12.95 14.39 25.01
N SER A 19 -12.45 15.01 23.95
CA SER A 19 -12.65 14.50 22.61
C SER A 19 -11.95 13.14 22.55
N ASN A 20 -12.72 12.05 22.67
CA ASN A 20 -12.24 10.74 22.26
C ASN A 20 -11.97 10.82 20.76
N VAL A 21 -10.71 11.01 20.40
CA VAL A 21 -10.24 10.77 19.04
C VAL A 21 -10.32 9.27 18.84
N PHE A 22 -11.45 8.79 18.33
CA PHE A 22 -11.49 7.49 17.68
C PHE A 22 -10.59 7.64 16.46
N ALA A 23 -9.40 7.03 16.50
CA ALA A 23 -8.68 6.75 15.27
C ALA A 23 -9.65 5.95 14.40
N ASP A 24 -9.98 6.45 13.21
CA ASP A 24 -10.77 5.70 12.24
C ASP A 24 -10.06 4.37 12.02
N GLU A 25 -10.69 3.27 12.45
CA GLU A 25 -10.17 1.93 12.25
C GLU A 25 -10.10 1.70 10.73
N MET A 26 -8.95 1.24 10.24
CA MET A 26 -8.78 1.00 8.80
C MET A 26 -9.86 0.01 8.33
N PRO A 27 -10.50 0.26 7.18
CA PRO A 27 -11.54 -0.63 6.68
C PRO A 27 -10.96 -2.03 6.45
N ARG A 28 -11.74 -3.05 6.85
CA ARG A 28 -11.43 -4.45 6.54
C ARG A 28 -11.85 -4.77 5.09
N PRO A 29 -11.13 -5.65 4.38
CA PRO A 29 -11.52 -6.06 3.04
C PRO A 29 -12.90 -6.71 3.04
N SER A 30 -13.68 -6.40 2.01
CA SER A 30 -15.02 -6.95 1.77
C SER A 30 -15.04 -8.07 0.73
N GLY A 31 -13.99 -8.13 -0.10
CA GLY A 31 -13.76 -9.17 -1.10
C GLY A 31 -12.61 -10.11 -0.75
N GLU A 32 -12.14 -10.83 -1.77
CA GLU A 32 -10.93 -11.66 -1.67
C GLU A 32 -9.70 -10.78 -1.36
N VAL A 33 -8.91 -11.19 -0.38
CA VAL A 33 -7.65 -10.53 -0.05
C VAL A 33 -6.66 -10.81 -1.17
N LEU A 34 -6.21 -9.74 -1.84
CA LEU A 34 -5.23 -9.83 -2.93
C LEU A 34 -3.81 -9.50 -2.46
N LEU A 35 -3.69 -8.63 -1.45
CA LEU A 35 -2.41 -8.19 -0.93
C LEU A 35 -2.41 -8.12 0.59
N THR A 36 -1.41 -8.72 1.22
CA THR A 36 -1.15 -8.58 2.65
C THR A 36 0.16 -7.82 2.87
N LEU A 37 0.11 -6.74 3.65
CA LEU A 37 1.27 -5.98 4.09
C LEU A 37 1.58 -6.23 5.56
N SER A 38 2.86 -6.25 5.89
CA SER A 38 3.38 -6.51 7.24
C SER A 38 4.74 -5.83 7.47
N GLY A 39 5.26 -5.95 8.69
CA GLY A 39 6.57 -5.41 9.08
C GLY A 39 6.46 -3.99 9.62
N GLU A 40 7.36 -3.11 9.20
CA GLU A 40 7.40 -1.71 9.63
C GLU A 40 6.30 -0.90 8.91
N ILE A 41 5.04 -1.11 9.29
CA ILE A 41 3.83 -0.42 8.82
C ILE A 41 3.04 0.17 9.99
N ALA A 42 2.33 1.27 9.78
CA ALA A 42 1.57 1.97 10.82
C ALA A 42 0.06 1.71 10.74
N ASN A 43 -0.47 1.49 9.54
CA ASN A 43 -1.90 1.32 9.31
C ASN A 43 -2.21 -0.17 9.13
N THR A 44 -3.06 -0.72 10.00
CA THR A 44 -3.41 -2.15 10.03
C THR A 44 -4.92 -2.31 10.15
N ASN A 45 -5.47 -3.41 9.60
CA ASN A 45 -6.91 -3.73 9.67
C ASN A 45 -7.16 -5.19 10.12
N THR A 46 -6.15 -5.83 10.69
CA THR A 46 -6.20 -7.18 11.25
C THR A 46 -5.75 -7.16 12.71
N ASP A 47 -6.23 -8.12 13.48
CA ASP A 47 -5.93 -8.22 14.91
C ASP A 47 -4.44 -8.60 15.16
N ASP A 48 -3.75 -9.19 14.17
CA ASP A 48 -2.33 -9.56 14.23
C ASP A 48 -1.39 -8.48 13.68
N GLY A 49 -1.89 -7.27 13.40
CA GLY A 49 -1.07 -6.12 13.03
C GLY A 49 -0.61 -6.10 11.57
N ARG A 50 -1.36 -6.74 10.67
CA ARG A 50 -1.17 -6.68 9.21
C ARG A 50 -2.20 -5.77 8.56
N LEU A 51 -1.94 -5.44 7.31
CA LEU A 51 -2.89 -4.75 6.43
C LEU A 51 -3.26 -5.66 5.27
N GLU A 52 -4.53 -6.03 5.19
CA GLU A 52 -5.07 -6.84 4.10
C GLU A 52 -5.89 -5.94 3.15
N LEU A 53 -5.61 -6.04 1.85
CA LEU A 53 -6.24 -5.24 0.81
C LEU A 53 -6.96 -6.16 -0.20
N ASP A 54 -8.23 -5.85 -0.46
CA ASP A 54 -8.96 -6.41 -1.59
C ASP A 54 -8.80 -5.52 -2.85
N LEU A 55 -9.39 -5.96 -3.96
CA LEU A 55 -9.36 -5.21 -5.22
C LEU A 55 -9.98 -3.81 -5.08
N ALA A 56 -11.08 -3.67 -4.36
CA ALA A 56 -11.78 -2.39 -4.22
C ALA A 56 -10.93 -1.38 -3.44
N MET A 57 -10.22 -1.83 -2.41
CA MET A 57 -9.28 -1.01 -1.65
C MET A 57 -8.09 -0.56 -2.51
N LEU A 58 -7.54 -1.43 -3.36
CA LEU A 58 -6.51 -1.04 -4.32
C LEU A 58 -7.05 -0.02 -5.33
N GLN A 59 -8.23 -0.26 -5.90
CA GLN A 59 -8.86 0.64 -6.87
C GLN A 59 -9.29 2.00 -6.28
N ALA A 60 -9.41 2.11 -4.95
CA ALA A 60 -9.70 3.37 -4.28
C ALA A 60 -8.47 4.30 -4.18
N MET A 61 -7.25 3.80 -4.40
CA MET A 61 -6.03 4.60 -4.48
C MET A 61 -5.85 5.21 -5.89
N PRO A 62 -4.97 6.20 -6.08
CA PRO A 62 -4.68 6.74 -7.41
C PRO A 62 -4.25 5.65 -8.40
N VAL A 63 -5.08 5.45 -9.43
CA VAL A 63 -4.86 4.42 -10.46
C VAL A 63 -3.84 4.89 -11.49
N THR A 64 -2.89 4.03 -11.81
CA THR A 64 -1.84 4.24 -12.83
C THR A 64 -1.95 3.17 -13.91
N SER A 65 -1.83 3.57 -15.18
CA SER A 65 -1.78 2.65 -16.32
C SER A 65 -0.64 3.00 -17.26
N PHE A 66 -0.01 1.99 -17.87
CA PHE A 66 0.95 2.18 -18.96
C PHE A 66 0.99 0.99 -19.91
N LYS A 67 1.46 1.26 -21.14
CA LYS A 67 1.77 0.24 -22.15
C LYS A 67 3.27 0.04 -22.24
N THR A 68 3.71 -1.21 -22.26
CA THR A 68 5.13 -1.54 -22.43
C THR A 68 5.31 -2.94 -23.03
N ASN A 69 6.42 -3.13 -23.75
CA ASN A 69 6.97 -4.45 -24.02
C ASN A 69 7.59 -5.02 -22.74
N THR A 70 7.55 -6.34 -22.59
CA THR A 70 8.21 -7.06 -21.50
C THR A 70 8.85 -8.34 -22.05
N ILE A 71 9.81 -8.92 -21.32
CA ILE A 71 10.42 -10.20 -21.72
C ILE A 71 9.53 -11.42 -21.45
N TRP A 72 8.35 -11.23 -20.82
CA TRP A 72 7.46 -12.31 -20.40
C TRP A 72 6.15 -12.38 -21.20
N LEU A 73 5.96 -11.44 -22.12
CA LEU A 73 4.79 -11.33 -22.99
C LEU A 73 5.25 -11.10 -24.42
N ASP A 74 4.58 -11.73 -25.39
CA ASP A 74 4.99 -11.66 -26.81
C ASP A 74 4.61 -10.35 -27.50
N LYS A 75 3.75 -9.54 -26.88
CA LYS A 75 3.24 -8.27 -27.40
C LYS A 75 3.33 -7.18 -26.35
N VAL A 76 3.26 -5.93 -26.81
CA VAL A 76 2.99 -4.78 -25.94
C VAL A 76 1.69 -5.05 -25.18
N ALA A 77 1.75 -4.90 -23.86
CA ALA A 77 0.60 -5.07 -22.99
C ALA A 77 0.32 -3.80 -22.19
N GLU A 78 -0.95 -3.60 -21.85
CA GLU A 78 -1.37 -2.55 -20.93
C GLU A 78 -1.48 -3.09 -19.52
N PHE A 79 -0.78 -2.47 -18.58
CA PHE A 79 -0.87 -2.80 -17.16
C PHE A 79 -1.63 -1.69 -16.46
N THR A 80 -2.61 -2.03 -15.63
CA THR A 80 -3.34 -1.08 -14.79
C THR A 80 -3.29 -1.52 -13.34
N GLY A 81 -3.02 -0.58 -12.46
CA GLY A 81 -2.74 -0.82 -11.06
C GLY A 81 -2.67 0.45 -10.24
N VAL A 82 -1.94 0.38 -9.14
CA VAL A 82 -1.58 1.52 -8.29
C VAL A 82 -0.06 1.58 -8.14
N SER A 83 0.52 2.76 -7.94
CA SER A 83 1.96 2.83 -7.69
C SER A 83 2.32 2.07 -6.41
N LEU A 84 3.47 1.38 -6.41
CA LEU A 84 3.98 0.73 -5.19
C LEU A 84 4.14 1.77 -4.07
N LYS A 85 4.53 3.00 -4.43
CA LYS A 85 4.59 4.12 -3.50
C LYS A 85 3.24 4.38 -2.82
N ALA A 86 2.14 4.45 -3.57
CA ALA A 86 0.81 4.68 -3.00
C ALA A 86 0.39 3.57 -2.04
N VAL A 87 0.72 2.31 -2.36
CA VAL A 87 0.45 1.16 -1.47
C VAL A 87 1.25 1.28 -0.17
N LEU A 88 2.54 1.63 -0.26
CA LEU A 88 3.40 1.80 0.92
C LEU A 88 2.97 2.99 1.78
N ASP A 89 2.60 4.11 1.16
CA ASP A 89 2.08 5.30 1.85
C ASP A 89 0.75 4.98 2.55
N TYR A 90 -0.15 4.25 1.88
CA TYR A 90 -1.42 3.81 2.45
C TYR A 90 -1.21 2.91 3.68
N ALA A 91 -0.16 2.07 3.68
CA ALA A 91 0.22 1.26 4.84
C ALA A 91 0.96 2.04 5.93
N GLY A 92 1.39 3.27 5.68
CA GLY A 92 2.32 3.99 6.55
C GLY A 92 3.64 3.23 6.72
N ALA A 93 4.16 2.64 5.64
CA ALA A 93 5.39 1.87 5.66
C ALA A 93 6.62 2.76 5.89
N SER A 94 7.55 2.32 6.74
CA SER A 94 8.76 3.08 7.11
C SER A 94 10.08 2.31 6.97
N GLY A 95 10.03 1.07 6.47
CA GLY A 95 11.21 0.28 6.16
C GLY A 95 11.99 0.82 4.96
N SER A 96 13.29 0.53 4.90
CA SER A 96 14.15 0.92 3.76
C SER A 96 14.07 -0.08 2.60
N LEU A 97 13.65 -1.30 2.87
CA LEU A 97 13.56 -2.40 1.91
C LEU A 97 12.20 -3.07 1.99
N ILE A 98 11.66 -3.42 0.82
CA ILE A 98 10.41 -4.15 0.68
C ILE A 98 10.73 -5.55 0.16
N HIS A 99 10.36 -6.56 0.93
CA HIS A 99 10.28 -7.93 0.43
C HIS A 99 8.96 -8.10 -0.30
N ALA A 100 9.01 -8.25 -1.62
CA ALA A 100 7.86 -8.61 -2.43
C ALA A 100 7.85 -10.12 -2.64
N ILE A 101 6.74 -10.77 -2.26
CA ILE A 101 6.64 -12.22 -2.17
C ILE A 101 5.44 -12.69 -2.98
N ALA A 102 5.65 -13.74 -3.77
CA ALA A 102 4.61 -14.37 -4.57
C ALA A 102 3.92 -15.54 -3.85
N LEU A 103 2.82 -16.02 -4.43
CA LEU A 103 2.05 -17.18 -3.96
C LEU A 103 2.89 -18.46 -3.77
N ASN A 104 4.00 -18.60 -4.50
CA ASN A 104 4.93 -19.73 -4.40
C ASN A 104 6.13 -19.47 -3.48
N ASP A 105 6.05 -18.44 -2.62
CA ASP A 105 7.09 -17.98 -1.71
C ASP A 105 8.40 -17.50 -2.38
N TYR A 106 8.38 -17.30 -3.70
CA TYR A 106 9.47 -16.60 -4.37
C TYR A 106 9.50 -15.13 -3.89
N LYS A 107 10.70 -14.66 -3.51
CA LYS A 107 10.90 -13.34 -2.92
C LYS A 107 11.89 -12.52 -3.74
N VAL A 108 11.58 -11.24 -3.92
CA VAL A 108 12.48 -10.22 -4.48
C VAL A 108 12.57 -9.04 -3.52
N ASP A 109 13.70 -8.32 -3.58
CA ASP A 109 13.96 -7.19 -2.71
C ASP A 109 13.92 -5.87 -3.51
N ILE A 110 13.08 -4.93 -3.06
CA ILE A 110 12.86 -3.64 -3.69
C ILE A 110 13.18 -2.54 -2.68
N PRO A 111 14.21 -1.70 -2.90
CA PRO A 111 14.47 -0.54 -2.06
C PRO A 111 13.27 0.41 -2.10
N ALA A 112 12.76 0.80 -0.94
CA ALA A 112 11.55 1.60 -0.82
C ALA A 112 11.69 2.97 -1.50
N ASP A 113 12.90 3.55 -1.47
CA ASP A 113 13.23 4.84 -2.09
C ASP A 113 13.24 4.82 -3.63
N THR A 114 13.20 3.64 -4.26
CA THR A 114 13.08 3.52 -5.71
C THR A 114 11.65 3.58 -6.21
N ALA A 115 10.66 3.40 -5.33
CA ALA A 115 9.25 3.54 -5.64
C ALA A 115 8.85 5.02 -5.71
N ASN A 116 8.20 5.41 -6.79
CA ASN A 116 7.67 6.75 -7.01
C ASN A 116 6.24 6.66 -7.58
N GLU A 117 5.63 7.80 -7.88
CA GLU A 117 4.24 7.88 -8.37
C GLU A 117 4.01 7.11 -9.68
N ASP A 118 5.07 6.94 -10.50
CA ASP A 118 4.94 6.35 -11.83
C ASP A 118 5.40 4.88 -11.87
N ALA A 119 6.36 4.48 -11.03
CA ALA A 119 6.92 3.12 -11.07
C ALA A 119 7.62 2.66 -9.76
N PRO A 120 7.65 1.34 -9.50
CA PRO A 120 6.82 0.33 -10.16
C PRO A 120 5.35 0.50 -9.76
N ILE A 121 4.45 -0.14 -10.51
CA ILE A 121 3.05 -0.30 -10.09
C ILE A 121 2.84 -1.72 -9.56
N VAL A 122 1.88 -1.86 -8.64
CA VAL A 122 1.22 -3.13 -8.30
C VAL A 122 0.00 -3.24 -9.22
N ALA A 123 0.18 -3.92 -10.34
CA ALA A 123 -0.87 -4.15 -11.33
C ALA A 123 -1.87 -5.20 -10.85
N TYR A 124 -3.15 -4.98 -11.12
CA TYR A 124 -4.24 -5.95 -10.94
C TYR A 124 -4.99 -6.24 -12.26
N HIS A 125 -4.76 -5.44 -13.30
CA HIS A 125 -5.23 -5.73 -14.66
C HIS A 125 -4.10 -5.86 -15.67
N LEU A 126 -4.30 -6.76 -16.62
CA LEU A 126 -3.49 -6.96 -17.82
C LEU A 126 -4.40 -6.90 -19.05
N ASP A 127 -4.12 -5.98 -19.98
CA ASP A 127 -4.95 -5.70 -21.17
C ASP A 127 -6.44 -5.45 -20.83
N GLY A 128 -6.70 -4.79 -19.69
CA GLY A 128 -8.05 -4.45 -19.23
C GLY A 128 -8.79 -5.55 -18.45
N GLU A 129 -8.21 -6.74 -18.34
CA GLU A 129 -8.80 -7.89 -17.65
C GLU A 129 -8.17 -8.12 -16.28
N THR A 130 -8.94 -8.55 -15.28
CA THR A 130 -8.40 -8.93 -13.96
C THR A 130 -7.45 -10.11 -14.10
N MET A 131 -6.25 -9.99 -13.53
CA MET A 131 -5.27 -11.07 -13.59
C MET A 131 -5.67 -12.22 -12.65
N SER A 132 -5.79 -13.42 -13.20
CA SER A 132 -6.07 -14.65 -12.43
C SER A 132 -4.77 -15.26 -11.90
N ALA A 133 -4.83 -16.09 -10.85
CA ALA A 133 -3.65 -16.83 -10.38
C ALA A 133 -3.00 -17.73 -11.45
N ARG A 134 -3.78 -18.20 -12.45
CA ARG A 134 -3.25 -18.97 -13.58
C ARG A 134 -2.57 -18.08 -14.63
N ASP A 135 -2.95 -16.81 -14.66
CA ASP A 135 -2.54 -15.83 -15.67
C ASP A 135 -1.77 -14.67 -15.02
N LYS A 136 -0.68 -15.00 -14.31
CA LYS A 136 0.26 -14.04 -13.69
C LYS A 136 -0.34 -13.13 -12.59
N GLY A 137 -1.60 -13.33 -12.21
CA GLY A 137 -2.25 -12.65 -11.08
C GLY A 137 -2.02 -13.37 -9.75
N PRO A 138 -2.61 -12.90 -8.64
CA PRO A 138 -3.60 -11.83 -8.59
C PRO A 138 -2.99 -10.44 -8.86
N LEU A 139 -1.72 -10.24 -8.50
CA LEU A 139 -1.02 -8.98 -8.64
C LEU A 139 0.35 -9.16 -9.29
N TRP A 140 0.84 -8.09 -9.92
CA TRP A 140 2.17 -8.04 -10.51
C TRP A 140 2.87 -6.70 -10.22
N VAL A 141 4.04 -6.75 -9.57
CA VAL A 141 4.96 -5.60 -9.56
C VAL A 141 5.61 -5.46 -10.94
N VAL A 142 5.29 -4.39 -11.66
CA VAL A 142 5.75 -4.19 -13.04
C VAL A 142 6.20 -2.75 -13.28
N TYR A 143 7.19 -2.59 -14.17
CA TYR A 143 7.79 -1.29 -14.51
C TYR A 143 7.45 -0.88 -15.95
N PRO A 144 7.41 0.41 -16.27
CA PRO A 144 7.18 0.89 -17.63
C PRO A 144 8.48 0.84 -18.46
N TYR A 145 8.92 -0.36 -18.84
CA TYR A 145 10.23 -0.61 -19.47
C TYR A 145 10.50 0.27 -20.70
N ASP A 146 9.47 0.57 -21.49
CA ASP A 146 9.60 1.38 -22.71
C ASP A 146 9.65 2.89 -22.46
N GLN A 147 9.19 3.37 -21.31
CA GLN A 147 9.17 4.81 -21.01
C GLN A 147 10.57 5.36 -20.71
N ASN A 148 11.44 4.56 -20.10
CA ASN A 148 12.79 5.00 -19.74
C ASN A 148 13.77 3.82 -19.70
N SER A 149 14.95 3.99 -20.31
CA SER A 149 16.01 2.97 -20.31
C SER A 149 16.48 2.56 -18.92
N LYS A 150 16.30 3.40 -17.88
CA LYS A 150 16.62 3.06 -16.48
C LYS A 150 15.85 1.82 -15.99
N TYR A 151 14.68 1.52 -16.58
CA TYR A 151 13.88 0.35 -16.24
C TYR A 151 14.33 -0.93 -16.98
N ARG A 152 15.23 -0.83 -17.96
CA ARG A 152 15.68 -1.97 -18.80
C ARG A 152 17.01 -2.52 -18.32
N THR A 153 17.09 -2.85 -17.03
CA THR A 153 18.26 -3.46 -16.40
C THR A 153 17.91 -4.82 -15.83
N GLU A 154 18.89 -5.73 -15.73
CA GLU A 154 18.69 -7.06 -15.14
C GLU A 154 18.08 -6.99 -13.72
N VAL A 155 18.52 -6.02 -12.92
CA VAL A 155 18.00 -5.78 -11.57
C VAL A 155 16.52 -5.39 -11.57
N ILE A 156 16.08 -4.55 -12.51
CA ILE A 156 14.67 -4.16 -12.58
C ILE A 156 13.80 -5.30 -13.11
N TYR A 157 14.30 -6.07 -14.09
CA TYR A 157 13.60 -7.26 -14.56
C TYR A 157 13.47 -8.31 -13.44
N SER A 158 14.52 -8.53 -12.64
CA SER A 158 14.46 -9.48 -11.53
C SER A 158 13.53 -9.03 -10.38
N ARG A 159 13.32 -7.73 -10.20
CA ARG A 159 12.33 -7.17 -9.24
C ARG A 159 10.89 -7.26 -9.71
N SER A 160 10.65 -7.59 -10.98
CA SER A 160 9.31 -7.68 -11.52
C SER A 160 8.71 -9.04 -11.15
N ILE A 161 7.75 -9.04 -10.23
CA ILE A 161 7.24 -10.27 -9.60
C ILE A 161 5.73 -10.37 -9.81
N TRP A 162 5.30 -11.41 -10.52
CA TRP A 162 3.90 -11.77 -10.69
C TRP A 162 3.44 -12.73 -9.60
N GLN A 163 2.14 -12.99 -9.52
CA GLN A 163 1.55 -13.75 -8.41
C GLN A 163 1.87 -13.14 -7.04
N LEU A 164 2.11 -11.83 -6.99
CA LEU A 164 2.36 -11.12 -5.74
C LEU A 164 1.14 -11.24 -4.83
N ASP A 165 1.37 -11.64 -3.59
CA ASP A 165 0.33 -11.70 -2.55
C ASP A 165 0.75 -11.00 -1.25
N ARG A 166 2.05 -10.74 -1.05
CA ARG A 166 2.59 -10.17 0.18
C ARG A 166 3.68 -9.14 -0.07
N LEU A 167 3.66 -8.10 0.76
CA LEU A 167 4.76 -7.17 0.94
C LEU A 167 5.17 -7.13 2.42
N THR A 168 6.47 -7.20 2.70
CA THR A 168 7.00 -6.97 4.05
C THR A 168 7.96 -5.79 4.04
N SER A 169 7.61 -4.76 4.80
CA SER A 169 8.46 -3.58 5.04
C SER A 169 9.50 -3.92 6.10
N VAL A 170 10.80 -3.82 5.76
CA VAL A 170 11.91 -4.12 6.68
C VAL A 170 12.92 -2.97 6.73
N LYS A 171 13.59 -2.85 7.87
CA LYS A 171 14.63 -1.82 8.10
C LYS A 171 15.85 -2.02 7.22
#